data_AF-A0A7W1Q8T1-F1
#
_entry.id   AF-A0A7W1Q8T1-F1
#
_cell.length_a   1.000
_cell.length_b   1.000
_cell.length_c   1.000
_cell.angle_alpha   90.00
_cell.angle_beta   90.00
_cell.angle_gamma   90.00
#
_symmetry.space_group_name_H-M   'P 1'
#
loop_
_entity.id
_entity.type
_entity.pdbx_description
1 polymer ?
#
loop_
_entity_poly.entity_id
_entity_poly.type
_entity_poly.pdbx_seq_one_letter_code
_entity_poly.pdbx_strand_id
1 'polypeptide(L)'
;MKRLSLLISIVAGLLVAGVVASALPAADEPMAAIPVGVTIGGVQVGGLAPDAAAAAVQQAFATPLELQLGTTRVLVTPDVLGAAPIVDKAIERALAAQPNTPIALGVSIVPGTPLAFVATLAKRYDRPAVDSKLSLRHLRPWLSKERAGRKLVQRQSVRDIAAALTGGVRTGIVLTHTTLKPKVTRRNFGPVIVIRRKSNQLFLYDGSRYRLFFAVATGQSQYPTPLGRFSIVVKWRNPWWYPPDSPWAQGETPVPPGPDNPLGTRWMGLSAPGVGIHGTPSDASIGYSASHGCIRMHIPQAEWLFNHVEIGTTVFIVSA
;
A
#
# COMPACT_ATOMS: atom_id res chain seq x y z
N MET A 1 7.92 21.32 -0.89
CA MET A 1 7.64 21.14 0.55
C MET A 1 8.68 20.19 1.13
N LYS A 2 9.36 20.65 2.18
CA LYS A 2 10.66 20.20 2.69
C LYS A 2 10.65 18.71 3.11
N ARG A 3 11.66 17.93 2.67
CA ARG A 3 11.91 16.57 3.14
C ARG A 3 12.60 16.67 4.50
N LEU A 4 11.90 16.25 5.55
CA LEU A 4 12.45 16.19 6.91
C LEU A 4 13.20 14.87 7.06
N SER A 5 14.53 14.96 7.13
CA SER A 5 15.43 13.85 7.43
C SER A 5 15.35 13.58 8.94
N LEU A 6 14.75 12.46 9.35
CA LEU A 6 14.68 12.07 10.76
C LEU A 6 15.70 10.95 11.01
N LEU A 7 16.89 11.33 11.50
CA LEU A 7 17.81 10.43 12.18
C LEU A 7 17.17 10.04 13.51
N ILE A 8 16.99 8.75 13.75
CA ILE A 8 16.61 8.23 15.07
C ILE A 8 17.79 7.40 15.55
N SER A 9 18.57 7.98 16.46
CA SER A 9 19.57 7.31 17.27
C SER A 9 18.88 6.81 18.53
N ILE A 10 18.87 5.50 18.78
CA ILE A 10 18.50 4.94 20.08
C ILE A 10 19.83 4.65 20.78
N VAL A 11 20.17 5.48 21.77
CA VAL A 11 21.29 5.27 22.69
C VAL A 11 20.68 4.95 24.05
N ALA A 12 20.90 3.74 24.55
CA ALA A 12 20.60 3.36 25.92
C ALA A 12 21.94 3.05 26.61
N GLY A 13 22.41 3.97 27.45
CA GLY A 13 23.59 3.80 28.29
C GLY A 13 23.17 3.68 29.75
N LEU A 14 23.69 2.67 30.44
CA LEU A 14 23.74 2.61 31.90
C LEU A 14 25.22 2.43 32.29
N LEU A 15 25.79 3.48 32.88
CA LEU A 15 27.14 3.50 33.46
C LEU A 15 27.02 3.23 34.96
N VAL A 16 27.57 2.13 35.44
CA VAL A 16 27.82 1.90 36.87
C VAL A 16 29.33 2.00 37.08
N ALA A 17 29.74 3.05 37.79
CA ALA A 17 31.13 3.26 38.20
C ALA A 17 31.40 2.49 39.50
N GLY A 18 32.25 1.47 39.43
CA GLY A 18 32.84 0.79 40.58
C GLY A 18 34.33 1.08 40.62
N VAL A 19 34.80 1.70 41.70
CA VAL A 19 36.22 1.92 42.00
C VAL A 19 36.84 0.58 42.39
N VAL A 20 37.91 0.16 41.72
CA VAL A 20 38.73 -0.97 42.15
C VAL A 20 40.17 -0.50 42.31
N ALA A 21 40.71 -0.73 43.50
CA ALA A 21 42.04 -0.34 43.94
C ALA A 21 43.14 -1.01 43.11
N SER A 22 44.18 -0.23 42.82
CA SER A 22 45.38 -0.63 42.10
C SER A 22 46.29 -1.53 42.93
N ALA A 23 46.53 -2.75 42.46
CA ALA A 23 47.68 -3.56 42.85
C ALA A 23 48.72 -3.52 41.72
N LEU A 24 50.00 -3.32 42.08
CA LEU A 24 51.14 -3.28 41.17
C LEU A 24 51.33 -4.63 40.47
N PRO A 25 51.68 -4.68 39.17
CA PRO A 25 51.81 -5.93 38.45
C PRO A 25 53.10 -6.67 38.83
N ALA A 26 52.96 -7.97 39.09
CA ALA A 26 54.07 -8.92 39.06
C ALA A 26 54.64 -8.98 37.63
N ALA A 27 55.95 -9.15 37.52
CA ALA A 27 56.63 -9.36 36.24
C ALA A 27 56.16 -10.68 35.63
N ASP A 28 55.44 -10.63 34.49
CA ASP A 28 54.97 -11.80 33.77
C ASP A 28 55.88 -12.12 32.56
N GLU A 29 56.02 -13.42 32.31
CA GLU A 29 56.75 -14.08 31.23
C GLU A 29 56.45 -13.50 29.83
N PRO A 30 57.32 -13.71 28.81
CA PRO A 30 57.05 -13.26 27.44
C PRO A 30 55.75 -13.88 26.93
N MET A 31 54.66 -13.11 27.02
CA MET A 31 53.33 -13.50 26.56
C MET A 31 53.43 -13.92 25.08
N ALA A 32 53.04 -15.15 24.78
CA ALA A 32 53.07 -15.69 23.43
C ALA A 32 52.28 -14.77 22.48
N ALA A 33 53.00 -14.04 21.63
CA ALA A 33 52.41 -13.12 20.66
C ALA A 33 51.91 -13.90 19.43
N ILE A 34 50.80 -13.44 18.84
CA ILE A 34 50.28 -14.05 17.62
C ILE A 34 51.31 -13.84 16.48
N PRO A 35 51.60 -14.86 15.65
CA PRO A 35 52.51 -14.74 14.54
C PRO A 35 52.22 -13.52 13.64
N VAL A 36 53.27 -12.82 13.23
CA VAL A 36 53.16 -11.59 12.45
C VAL A 36 52.39 -11.83 11.14
N GLY A 37 51.59 -10.85 10.74
CA GLY A 37 50.81 -10.92 9.50
C GLY A 37 49.50 -11.70 9.58
N VAL A 38 49.23 -12.43 10.67
CA VAL A 38 47.94 -13.15 10.84
C VAL A 38 46.78 -12.16 10.92
N THR A 39 45.67 -12.49 10.25
CA THR A 39 44.42 -11.73 10.28
C THR A 39 43.26 -12.60 10.75
N ILE A 40 42.31 -12.03 11.50
CA ILE A 40 41.06 -12.69 11.90
C ILE A 40 39.88 -11.89 11.37
N GLY A 41 39.06 -12.48 10.49
CA GLY A 41 37.88 -11.81 9.94
C GLY A 41 38.19 -10.48 9.24
N GLY A 42 39.40 -10.33 8.67
CA GLY A 42 39.88 -9.09 8.05
C GLY A 42 40.56 -8.10 9.00
N VAL A 43 40.66 -8.40 10.29
CA VAL A 43 41.35 -7.57 11.30
C VAL A 43 42.80 -8.04 11.45
N GLN A 44 43.75 -7.11 11.40
CA GLN A 44 45.17 -7.41 11.62
C GLN A 44 45.43 -7.68 13.10
N VAL A 45 45.85 -8.91 13.42
CA VAL A 45 46.13 -9.33 14.82
C VAL A 45 47.56 -9.81 15.04
N GLY A 46 48.31 -10.10 13.98
CA GLY A 46 49.69 -10.54 14.08
C GLY A 46 50.57 -9.52 14.81
N GLY A 47 51.37 -10.00 15.77
CA GLY A 47 52.22 -9.20 16.64
C GLY A 47 51.53 -8.68 17.91
N LEU A 48 50.21 -8.89 18.06
CA LEU A 48 49.49 -8.53 19.28
C LEU A 48 49.52 -9.68 20.31
N ALA A 49 49.44 -9.31 21.58
CA ALA A 49 49.12 -10.25 22.65
C ALA A 49 47.67 -10.80 22.46
N PRO A 50 47.37 -12.02 22.91
CA PRO A 50 46.05 -12.65 22.73
C PRO A 50 44.88 -11.78 23.19
N ASP A 51 44.99 -11.15 24.36
CA ASP A 51 43.93 -10.30 24.93
C ASP A 51 43.69 -9.03 24.09
N ALA A 52 44.78 -8.41 23.63
CA ALA A 52 44.72 -7.23 22.77
C ALA A 52 44.14 -7.58 21.38
N ALA A 53 44.51 -8.74 20.83
CA ALA A 53 43.94 -9.25 19.58
C ALA A 53 42.45 -9.57 19.72
N ALA A 54 42.03 -10.19 20.83
CA ALA A 54 40.64 -10.48 21.13
C ALA A 54 39.80 -9.20 21.19
N ALA A 55 40.29 -8.17 21.92
CA ALA A 55 39.64 -6.87 22.00
C ALA A 55 39.51 -6.19 20.64
N ALA A 56 40.57 -6.22 19.81
CA ALA A 56 40.56 -5.62 18.47
C ALA A 56 39.53 -6.30 17.54
N VAL A 57 39.48 -7.64 17.54
CA VAL A 57 38.49 -8.41 16.75
C VAL A 57 37.07 -8.12 17.22
N GLN A 58 36.85 -8.04 18.53
CA GLN A 58 35.54 -7.76 19.09
C GLN A 58 35.06 -6.33 18.78
N GLN A 59 35.96 -5.34 18.85
CA GLN A 59 35.66 -3.96 18.48
C GLN A 59 35.33 -3.84 16.99
N ALA A 60 36.11 -4.49 16.12
CA ALA A 60 35.84 -4.49 14.69
C ALA A 60 34.51 -5.18 14.36
N PHE A 61 34.21 -6.31 15.02
CA PHE A 61 32.94 -7.00 14.83
C PHE A 61 31.75 -6.12 15.22
N ALA A 62 31.84 -5.37 16.32
CA ALA A 62 30.80 -4.48 16.82
C ALA A 62 30.43 -3.31 15.89
N THR A 63 31.17 -3.09 14.81
CA THR A 63 30.85 -2.09 13.78
C THR A 63 29.42 -2.30 13.24
N PRO A 64 28.58 -1.24 13.19
CA PRO A 64 27.22 -1.35 12.68
C PRO A 64 27.14 -1.80 11.21
N LEU A 65 26.09 -2.54 10.90
CA LEU A 65 25.68 -2.87 9.54
C LEU A 65 24.81 -1.75 8.97
N GLU A 66 25.12 -1.28 7.77
CA GLU A 66 24.32 -0.32 7.01
C GLU A 66 23.33 -1.07 6.10
N LEU A 67 22.06 -1.06 6.51
CA LEU A 67 20.94 -1.63 5.77
C LEU A 67 20.25 -0.53 4.97
N GLN A 68 20.10 -0.74 3.67
CA GLN A 68 19.43 0.19 2.77
C GLN A 68 18.02 -0.30 2.41
N LEU A 69 17.01 0.48 2.79
CA LEU A 69 15.61 0.29 2.45
C LEU A 69 15.14 1.42 1.52
N GLY A 70 15.35 1.24 0.22
CA GLY A 70 15.08 2.29 -0.77
C GLY A 70 15.92 3.55 -0.52
N THR A 71 15.28 4.64 -0.10
CA THR A 71 15.95 5.91 0.25
C THR A 71 16.31 6.01 1.73
N THR A 72 15.88 5.06 2.56
CA THR A 72 16.13 5.06 4.00
C THR A 72 17.32 4.18 4.31
N ARG A 73 18.21 4.67 5.17
CA ARG A 73 19.34 3.91 5.72
C ARG A 73 19.07 3.60 7.18
N VAL A 74 19.39 2.39 7.59
CA VAL A 74 19.26 1.91 8.97
C VAL A 74 20.61 1.34 9.38
N LEU A 75 21.17 1.88 10.44
CA LEU A 75 22.37 1.34 11.08
C LEU A 75 21.93 0.41 12.21
N VAL A 76 22.46 -0.80 12.24
CA VAL A 76 22.17 -1.77 13.29
C VAL A 76 23.44 -2.50 13.70
N THR A 77 23.70 -2.58 14.99
CA THR A 77 24.86 -3.30 15.52
C THR A 77 24.57 -4.80 15.59
N PRO A 78 25.61 -5.66 15.48
CA PRO A 78 25.42 -7.12 15.49
C PRO A 78 24.73 -7.68 16.74
N ASP A 79 24.92 -7.07 17.90
CA ASP A 79 24.29 -7.47 19.17
C ASP A 79 22.75 -7.38 19.11
N VAL A 80 22.21 -6.33 18.50
CA VAL A 80 20.76 -6.16 18.26
C VAL A 80 20.21 -7.26 17.34
N LEU A 81 21.06 -7.81 16.46
CA LEU A 81 20.72 -8.93 15.57
C LEU A 81 20.94 -10.29 16.24
N GLY A 82 21.36 -10.32 17.52
CA GLY A 82 21.68 -11.52 18.25
C GLY A 82 22.95 -12.21 17.75
N ALA A 83 23.87 -11.46 17.12
CA ALA A 83 25.10 -12.00 16.58
C ALA A 83 26.28 -11.71 17.51
N ALA A 84 27.06 -12.75 17.82
CA ALA A 84 28.25 -12.67 18.65
C ALA A 84 29.45 -13.35 17.95
N PRO A 85 30.65 -12.74 18.01
CA PRO A 85 31.84 -13.35 17.45
C PRO A 85 32.35 -14.46 18.39
N ILE A 86 32.80 -15.57 17.83
CA ILE A 86 33.44 -16.67 18.58
C ILE A 86 34.95 -16.39 18.59
N VAL A 87 35.37 -15.46 19.45
CA VAL A 87 36.73 -14.92 19.47
C VAL A 87 37.75 -15.94 19.99
N ASP A 88 37.45 -16.63 21.08
CA ASP A 88 38.39 -17.54 21.75
C ASP A 88 38.93 -18.60 20.78
N LYS A 89 38.03 -19.31 20.08
CA LYS A 89 38.42 -20.32 19.07
C LYS A 89 39.18 -19.72 17.88
N ALA A 90 38.95 -18.45 17.56
CA ALA A 90 39.68 -17.78 16.47
C ALA A 90 41.10 -17.41 16.92
N ILE A 91 41.28 -16.98 18.17
CA ILE A 91 42.58 -16.66 18.77
C ILE A 91 43.41 -17.93 18.96
N GLU A 92 42.83 -19.02 19.46
CA GLU A 92 43.51 -20.33 19.56
C GLU A 92 44.07 -20.79 18.21
N ARG A 93 43.27 -20.66 17.15
CA ARG A 93 43.71 -20.96 15.77
C ARG A 93 44.79 -20.01 15.29
N ALA A 94 44.75 -18.74 15.68
CA ALA A 94 45.74 -17.73 15.32
C ALA A 94 47.10 -17.98 15.94
N LEU A 95 47.13 -18.41 17.20
CA LEU A 95 48.38 -18.78 17.89
C LEU A 95 49.07 -19.98 17.25
N ALA A 96 48.28 -20.94 16.74
CA ALA A 96 48.80 -22.12 16.06
C ALA A 96 49.05 -21.94 14.55
N ALA A 97 48.71 -20.77 13.98
CA ALA A 97 48.80 -20.53 12.54
C ALA A 97 50.20 -20.13 12.09
N GLN A 98 50.48 -20.28 10.80
CA GLN A 98 51.69 -19.73 10.20
C GLN A 98 51.58 -18.21 10.04
N PRO A 99 52.71 -17.48 9.99
CA PRO A 99 52.71 -16.06 9.65
C PRO A 99 51.93 -15.76 8.37
N ASN A 100 51.25 -14.61 8.30
CA ASN A 100 50.41 -14.19 7.17
C ASN A 100 49.20 -15.08 6.85
N THR A 101 48.77 -15.96 7.78
CA THR A 101 47.57 -16.79 7.56
C THR A 101 46.28 -15.99 7.82
N PRO A 102 45.30 -16.00 6.90
CA PRO A 102 43.97 -15.47 7.16
C PRO A 102 43.10 -16.50 7.89
N ILE A 103 42.46 -16.06 8.96
CA ILE A 103 41.58 -16.90 9.79
C ILE A 103 40.15 -16.36 9.72
N ALA A 104 39.21 -17.25 9.40
CA ALA A 104 37.80 -16.91 9.42
C ALA A 104 37.30 -16.76 10.86
N LEU A 105 36.60 -15.65 11.12
CA LEU A 105 35.90 -15.44 12.39
C LEU A 105 34.60 -16.24 12.40
N GLY A 106 34.46 -17.16 13.34
CA GLY A 106 33.17 -17.82 13.59
C GLY A 106 32.18 -16.83 14.19
N VAL A 107 30.93 -16.85 13.73
CA VAL A 107 29.86 -15.99 14.26
C VAL A 107 28.69 -16.87 14.69
N SER A 108 28.27 -16.72 15.94
CA SER A 108 27.03 -17.31 16.45
C SER A 108 25.90 -16.31 16.25
N ILE A 109 24.76 -16.76 15.74
CA ILE A 109 23.57 -15.92 15.57
C ILE A 109 22.41 -16.59 16.30
N VAL A 110 21.81 -15.88 17.24
CA VAL A 110 20.64 -16.36 17.99
C VAL A 110 19.47 -16.60 17.02
N PRO A 111 18.92 -17.82 16.96
CA PRO A 111 17.81 -18.14 16.08
C PRO A 111 16.61 -17.22 16.32
N GLY A 112 16.02 -16.70 15.24
CA GLY A 112 14.82 -15.86 15.30
C GLY A 112 15.08 -14.36 15.56
N THR A 113 16.20 -13.95 16.14
CA THR A 113 16.49 -12.53 16.41
C THR A 113 16.57 -11.68 15.13
N PRO A 114 17.30 -12.10 14.06
CA PRO A 114 17.29 -11.38 12.80
C PRO A 114 15.88 -11.29 12.17
N LEU A 115 15.07 -12.34 12.32
CA LEU A 115 13.70 -12.34 11.82
C LEU A 115 12.82 -11.36 12.57
N ALA A 116 12.92 -11.31 13.91
CA ALA A 116 12.18 -10.36 14.74
C ALA A 116 12.57 -8.90 14.42
N PHE A 117 13.86 -8.65 14.21
CA PHE A 117 14.36 -7.35 13.78
C PHE A 117 13.79 -6.96 12.40
N VAL A 118 13.90 -7.85 11.42
CA VAL A 118 13.34 -7.63 10.06
C VAL A 118 11.82 -7.45 10.10
N ALA A 119 11.10 -8.18 10.96
CA ALA A 119 9.67 -8.00 11.15
C ALA A 119 9.33 -6.62 11.73
N THR A 120 10.15 -6.11 12.63
CA THR A 120 10.01 -4.75 13.17
C THR A 120 10.26 -3.69 12.10
N LEU A 121 11.29 -3.88 11.26
CA LEU A 121 11.52 -3.03 10.09
C LEU A 121 10.33 -3.08 9.11
N ALA A 122 9.81 -4.26 8.83
CA ALA A 122 8.65 -4.45 7.95
C ALA A 122 7.43 -3.69 8.48
N LYS A 123 7.11 -3.76 9.77
CA LYS A 123 6.00 -2.99 10.36
C LYS A 123 6.09 -1.48 10.11
N ARG A 124 7.30 -0.93 10.08
CA ARG A 124 7.53 0.52 9.86
C ARG A 124 7.63 0.88 8.38
N TYR A 125 8.22 0.02 7.57
CA TYR A 125 8.55 0.34 6.18
C TYR A 125 7.49 -0.13 5.19
N ASP A 126 6.81 -1.25 5.48
CA ASP A 126 5.75 -1.78 4.64
C ASP A 126 4.60 -0.80 4.60
N ARG A 127 4.03 -0.66 3.40
CA ARG A 127 2.84 0.16 3.21
C ARG A 127 1.88 -0.57 2.27
N PRO A 128 0.59 -0.63 2.59
CA PRO A 128 -0.38 -1.20 1.67
C PRO A 128 -0.46 -0.35 0.40
N ALA A 129 -0.92 -0.97 -0.69
CA ALA A 129 -1.33 -0.22 -1.86
C ALA A 129 -2.61 0.57 -1.54
N VAL A 130 -2.71 1.78 -2.07
CA VAL A 130 -3.89 2.64 -1.88
C VAL A 130 -4.55 2.87 -3.23
N ASP A 131 -5.80 2.42 -3.32
CA ASP A 131 -6.63 2.56 -4.49
C ASP A 131 -7.08 4.01 -4.74
N SER A 132 -7.37 4.31 -5.99
CA SER A 132 -8.01 5.56 -6.39
C SER A 132 -9.44 5.64 -5.86
N LYS A 133 -9.79 6.74 -5.20
CA LYS A 133 -11.12 7.00 -4.64
C LYS A 133 -11.86 8.04 -5.48
N LEU A 134 -13.14 7.78 -5.74
CA LEU A 134 -14.03 8.68 -6.48
C LEU A 134 -14.78 9.63 -5.55
N SER A 135 -14.70 10.92 -5.83
CA SER A 135 -15.54 11.97 -5.25
C SER A 135 -16.07 12.91 -6.35
N LEU A 136 -16.94 13.86 -5.99
CA LEU A 136 -17.27 14.99 -6.85
C LEU A 136 -16.46 16.23 -6.46
N ARG A 137 -15.99 16.99 -7.45
CA ARG A 137 -15.45 18.35 -7.29
C ARG A 137 -16.01 19.22 -8.40
N HIS A 138 -16.59 20.37 -8.05
CA HIS A 138 -17.23 21.28 -9.02
C HIS A 138 -18.19 20.55 -9.98
N LEU A 139 -19.04 19.66 -9.45
CA LEU A 139 -20.02 18.87 -10.21
C LEU A 139 -19.42 17.91 -11.25
N ARG A 140 -18.13 17.55 -11.11
CA ARG A 140 -17.43 16.61 -11.98
C ARG A 140 -16.79 15.49 -11.16
N PRO A 141 -16.71 14.26 -11.68
CA PRO A 141 -15.96 13.17 -11.05
C PRO A 141 -14.49 13.54 -10.88
N TRP A 142 -13.99 13.34 -9.68
CA TRP A 142 -12.58 13.48 -9.34
C TRP A 142 -12.09 12.19 -8.71
N LEU A 143 -10.97 11.69 -9.24
CA LEU A 143 -10.32 10.48 -8.76
C LEU A 143 -9.03 10.83 -8.04
N SER A 144 -8.85 10.37 -6.81
CA SER A 144 -7.57 10.54 -6.09
C SER A 144 -6.44 9.82 -6.82
N LYS A 145 -5.19 10.22 -6.59
CA LYS A 145 -4.04 9.50 -7.18
C LYS A 145 -3.83 8.21 -6.39
N GLU A 146 -3.84 7.07 -7.08
CA GLU A 146 -3.46 5.79 -6.49
C GLU A 146 -1.99 5.80 -6.05
N ARG A 147 -1.65 4.98 -5.04
CA ARG A 147 -0.27 4.85 -4.54
C ARG A 147 0.12 3.39 -4.44
N ALA A 148 1.23 3.03 -5.09
CA ALA A 148 1.81 1.70 -4.97
C ALA A 148 2.27 1.42 -3.54
N GLY A 149 1.90 0.25 -3.04
CA GLY A 149 2.38 -0.29 -1.78
C GLY A 149 3.75 -0.91 -1.92
N ARG A 150 4.34 -1.30 -0.79
CA ARG A 150 5.61 -2.03 -0.73
C ARG A 150 5.59 -2.99 0.45
N LYS A 151 6.23 -4.14 0.27
CA LYS A 151 6.36 -5.18 1.31
C LYS A 151 7.77 -5.73 1.32
N LEU A 152 8.43 -5.69 2.46
CA LEU A 152 9.78 -6.21 2.64
C LEU A 152 9.81 -7.72 2.43
N VAL A 153 10.78 -8.22 1.67
CA VAL A 153 10.97 -9.66 1.47
C VAL A 153 11.73 -10.20 2.66
N GLN A 154 11.01 -10.48 3.75
CA GLN A 154 11.61 -10.77 5.05
C GLN A 154 12.59 -11.96 5.02
N ARG A 155 12.21 -13.06 4.37
CA ARG A 155 13.07 -14.25 4.26
C ARG A 155 14.40 -13.95 3.56
N GLN A 156 14.37 -13.16 2.48
CA GLN A 156 15.59 -12.74 1.79
C GLN A 156 16.40 -11.78 2.67
N SER A 157 15.74 -10.82 3.31
CA SER A 157 16.41 -9.84 4.18
C SER A 157 17.17 -10.51 5.34
N VAL A 158 16.57 -11.54 5.96
CA VAL A 158 17.23 -12.32 7.01
C VAL A 158 18.48 -13.04 6.48
N ARG A 159 18.39 -13.63 5.28
CA ARG A 159 19.54 -14.28 4.64
C ARG A 159 20.66 -13.28 4.34
N ASP A 160 20.32 -12.13 3.79
CA ASP A 160 21.30 -11.09 3.43
C ASP A 160 22.01 -10.54 4.68
N ILE A 161 21.25 -10.31 5.77
CA ILE A 161 21.80 -9.88 7.06
C ILE A 161 22.72 -10.96 7.65
N ALA A 162 22.28 -12.23 7.66
CA ALA A 162 23.10 -13.31 8.17
C ALA A 162 24.40 -13.49 7.38
N ALA A 163 24.33 -13.41 6.04
CA ALA A 163 25.50 -13.48 5.17
C ALA A 163 26.46 -12.30 5.40
N ALA A 164 25.94 -11.10 5.65
CA ALA A 164 26.79 -9.94 5.96
C ALA A 164 27.48 -10.07 7.33
N LEU A 165 26.76 -10.59 8.33
CA LEU A 165 27.32 -10.83 9.67
C LEU A 165 28.47 -11.84 9.62
N THR A 166 28.27 -12.99 8.95
CA THR A 166 29.29 -14.05 8.84
C THR A 166 30.42 -13.68 7.89
N GLY A 167 30.12 -12.95 6.81
CA GLY A 167 31.12 -12.53 5.81
C GLY A 167 31.92 -11.28 6.17
N GLY A 168 31.67 -10.66 7.34
CA GLY A 168 32.36 -9.43 7.75
C GLY A 168 31.96 -8.18 6.95
N VAL A 169 30.91 -8.25 6.12
CA VAL A 169 30.43 -7.11 5.34
C VAL A 169 29.62 -6.18 6.24
N ARG A 170 29.89 -4.87 6.16
CA ARG A 170 29.24 -3.85 7.01
C ARG A 170 28.47 -2.79 6.24
N THR A 171 28.67 -2.65 4.93
CA THR A 171 28.06 -1.58 4.13
C THR A 171 27.37 -2.11 2.88
N GLY A 172 26.35 -1.38 2.39
CA GLY A 172 25.73 -1.66 1.09
C GLY A 172 24.72 -2.81 1.07
N ILE A 173 24.15 -3.19 2.22
CA ILE A 173 23.20 -4.29 2.31
C ILE A 173 21.81 -3.79 1.91
N VAL A 174 21.44 -3.98 0.65
CA VAL A 174 20.15 -3.51 0.10
C VAL A 174 19.06 -4.53 0.42
N LEU A 175 18.09 -4.15 1.25
CA LEU A 175 16.96 -5.01 1.56
C LEU A 175 15.87 -4.91 0.48
N THR A 176 15.57 -6.05 -0.14
CA THR A 176 14.63 -6.15 -1.25
C THR A 176 13.17 -6.05 -0.77
N HIS A 177 12.34 -5.37 -1.55
CA HIS A 177 10.89 -5.29 -1.33
C HIS A 177 10.11 -5.63 -2.59
N THR A 178 8.92 -6.21 -2.42
CA THR A 178 7.94 -6.39 -3.48
C THR A 178 7.07 -5.15 -3.58
N THR A 179 6.78 -4.70 -4.80
CA THR A 179 5.82 -3.62 -5.05
C THR A 179 4.40 -4.18 -5.08
N LEU A 180 3.50 -3.61 -4.26
CA LEU A 180 2.09 -3.97 -4.26
C LEU A 180 1.33 -3.01 -5.18
N LYS A 181 0.66 -3.54 -6.20
CA LYS A 181 -0.12 -2.74 -7.15
C LYS A 181 -1.50 -2.41 -6.58
N PRO A 182 -1.99 -1.16 -6.72
CA PRO A 182 -3.37 -0.83 -6.42
C PRO A 182 -4.32 -1.58 -7.35
N LYS A 183 -5.48 -1.97 -6.85
CA LYS A 183 -6.53 -2.66 -7.60
C LYS A 183 -7.29 -1.68 -8.50
N VAL A 184 -7.62 -0.51 -7.95
CA VAL A 184 -8.33 0.56 -8.65
C VAL A 184 -7.40 1.76 -8.83
N THR A 185 -7.33 2.21 -10.07
CA THR A 185 -6.48 3.30 -10.55
C THR A 185 -7.35 4.31 -11.30
N ARG A 186 -6.83 5.51 -11.53
CA ARG A 186 -7.51 6.50 -12.38
C ARG A 186 -7.83 6.00 -13.77
N ARG A 187 -7.02 5.06 -14.29
CA ARG A 187 -7.12 4.54 -15.65
C ARG A 187 -8.15 3.43 -15.81
N ASN A 188 -8.38 2.63 -14.76
CA ASN A 188 -9.28 1.46 -14.82
C ASN A 188 -10.54 1.62 -13.95
N PHE A 189 -10.87 2.84 -13.50
CA PHE A 189 -12.04 3.07 -12.66
C PHE A 189 -13.37 2.74 -13.38
N GLY A 190 -13.42 2.93 -14.70
CA GLY A 190 -14.63 2.71 -15.49
C GLY A 190 -15.59 3.91 -15.48
N PRO A 191 -16.83 3.72 -15.97
CA PRO A 191 -17.78 4.80 -16.18
C PRO A 191 -18.31 5.41 -14.87
N VAL A 192 -18.61 6.70 -14.91
CA VAL A 192 -19.29 7.45 -13.83
C VAL A 192 -20.39 8.32 -14.44
N ILE A 193 -21.58 8.25 -13.86
CA ILE A 193 -22.72 9.09 -14.26
C ILE A 193 -22.86 10.24 -13.27
N VAL A 194 -23.11 11.45 -13.78
CA VAL A 194 -23.52 12.61 -12.98
C VAL A 194 -24.80 13.19 -13.57
N ILE A 195 -25.88 13.11 -12.82
CA ILE A 195 -27.19 13.67 -13.17
C ILE A 195 -27.36 14.99 -12.43
N ARG A 196 -27.71 16.03 -13.19
CA ARG A 196 -27.97 17.37 -12.72
C ARG A 196 -29.47 17.64 -12.83
N ARG A 197 -30.14 17.75 -11.68
CA ARG A 197 -31.60 17.74 -11.61
C ARG A 197 -32.24 19.04 -12.11
N LYS A 198 -31.68 20.21 -11.81
CA LYS A 198 -32.27 21.50 -12.25
C LYS A 198 -32.08 21.72 -13.75
N SER A 199 -30.95 21.28 -14.28
CA SER A 199 -30.65 21.41 -15.71
C SER A 199 -31.18 20.25 -16.55
N ASN A 200 -31.75 19.20 -15.94
CA ASN A 200 -32.29 18.03 -16.64
C ASN A 200 -31.25 17.37 -17.57
N GLN A 201 -30.03 17.18 -17.05
CA GLN A 201 -28.89 16.66 -17.80
C GLN A 201 -28.25 15.47 -17.13
N LEU A 202 -27.89 14.46 -17.93
CA LEU A 202 -27.07 13.33 -17.52
C LEU A 202 -25.71 13.42 -18.23
N PHE A 203 -24.64 13.46 -17.45
CA PHE A 203 -23.26 13.46 -17.94
C PHE A 203 -22.63 12.10 -17.72
N LEU A 204 -22.04 11.53 -18.77
CA LEU A 204 -21.25 10.31 -18.70
C LEU A 204 -19.76 10.66 -18.72
N TYR A 205 -19.02 10.06 -17.79
CA TYR A 205 -17.57 10.16 -17.69
C TYR A 205 -16.95 8.77 -17.80
N ASP A 206 -15.72 8.72 -18.30
CA ASP A 206 -14.80 7.60 -18.21
C ASP A 206 -13.76 7.94 -17.13
N GLY A 207 -14.00 7.42 -15.92
CA GLY A 207 -13.35 7.87 -14.70
C GLY A 207 -13.62 9.35 -14.42
N SER A 208 -12.63 10.20 -14.70
CA SER A 208 -12.73 11.67 -14.57
C SER A 208 -12.80 12.40 -15.90
N ARG A 209 -12.65 11.69 -17.03
CA ARG A 209 -12.69 12.27 -18.36
C ARG A 209 -14.13 12.36 -18.82
N TYR A 210 -14.56 13.56 -19.23
CA TYR A 210 -15.87 13.75 -19.82
C TYR A 210 -15.99 12.95 -21.11
N ARG A 211 -17.12 12.26 -21.31
CA ARG A 211 -17.40 11.48 -22.51
C ARG A 211 -18.53 12.10 -23.31
N LEU A 212 -19.73 12.15 -22.73
CA LEU A 212 -20.95 12.58 -23.42
C LEU A 212 -21.95 13.19 -22.43
N PHE A 213 -22.94 13.91 -22.97
CA PHE A 213 -24.11 14.35 -22.22
C PHE A 213 -25.41 13.89 -22.90
N PHE A 214 -26.48 13.79 -22.11
CA PHE A 214 -27.83 13.51 -22.55
C PHE A 214 -28.81 14.47 -21.87
N ALA A 215 -29.79 14.98 -22.62
CA ALA A 215 -30.97 15.57 -22.01
C ALA A 215 -31.81 14.44 -21.39
N VAL A 216 -32.36 14.68 -20.21
CA VAL A 216 -33.18 13.70 -19.48
C VAL A 216 -34.44 14.35 -18.93
N ALA A 217 -35.44 13.57 -18.55
CA ALA A 217 -36.51 14.08 -17.68
C ALA A 217 -36.26 13.60 -16.25
N THR A 218 -36.39 14.51 -15.28
CA THR A 218 -36.26 14.17 -13.84
C THR A 218 -37.61 14.17 -13.15
N GLY A 219 -37.63 13.80 -11.87
CA GLY A 219 -38.82 13.79 -11.04
C GLY A 219 -39.40 15.18 -10.86
N GLN A 220 -40.72 15.29 -10.97
CA GLN A 220 -41.48 16.51 -10.68
C GLN A 220 -41.34 16.92 -9.21
N SER A 221 -41.71 18.17 -8.87
CA SER A 221 -41.51 18.69 -7.51
C SER A 221 -42.18 17.85 -6.41
N GLN A 222 -43.36 17.28 -6.68
CA GLN A 222 -44.09 16.40 -5.76
C GLN A 222 -43.49 14.99 -5.64
N TYR A 223 -42.70 14.55 -6.63
CA TYR A 223 -42.00 13.26 -6.63
C TYR A 223 -40.56 13.44 -7.16
N PRO A 224 -39.70 14.14 -6.39
CA PRO A 224 -38.42 14.57 -6.91
C PRO A 224 -37.46 13.40 -7.07
N THR A 225 -36.63 13.43 -8.12
CA THR A 225 -35.49 12.50 -8.21
C THR A 225 -34.57 12.72 -7.00
N PRO A 226 -34.22 11.66 -6.25
CA PRO A 226 -33.45 11.78 -5.02
C PRO A 226 -32.03 12.28 -5.30
N LEU A 227 -31.51 13.13 -4.43
CA LEU A 227 -30.11 13.58 -4.49
C LEU A 227 -29.23 12.60 -3.73
N GLY A 228 -28.00 12.39 -4.19
CA GLY A 228 -27.05 11.55 -3.49
C GLY A 228 -26.06 10.83 -4.39
N ARG A 229 -25.39 9.84 -3.81
CA ARG A 229 -24.50 8.92 -4.50
C ARG A 229 -25.15 7.54 -4.50
N PHE A 230 -25.35 7.01 -5.68
CA PHE A 230 -25.96 5.71 -5.94
C PHE A 230 -25.07 4.87 -6.86
N SER A 231 -25.49 3.64 -7.13
CA SER A 231 -24.90 2.79 -8.15
C SER A 231 -25.98 2.08 -8.95
N ILE A 232 -25.69 1.70 -10.19
CA ILE A 232 -26.55 0.78 -10.94
C ILE A 232 -26.48 -0.59 -10.27
N VAL A 233 -27.61 -1.12 -9.79
CA VAL A 233 -27.68 -2.43 -9.11
C VAL A 233 -28.26 -3.52 -10.02
N VAL A 234 -29.06 -3.13 -11.00
CA VAL A 234 -29.70 -4.07 -11.93
C VAL A 234 -29.89 -3.45 -13.30
N LYS A 235 -29.89 -4.31 -14.32
CA LYS A 235 -30.07 -3.92 -15.72
C LYS A 235 -31.01 -4.89 -16.41
N TRP A 236 -32.13 -4.39 -16.96
CA TRP A 236 -33.10 -5.21 -17.70
C TRP A 236 -33.33 -4.66 -19.10
N ARG A 237 -33.45 -5.58 -20.07
CA ARG A 237 -33.89 -5.29 -21.44
C ARG A 237 -35.38 -5.61 -21.52
N ASN A 238 -36.15 -4.74 -22.17
CA ASN A 238 -37.58 -4.89 -22.39
C ASN A 238 -38.30 -5.31 -21.09
N PRO A 239 -38.20 -4.49 -20.02
CA PRO A 239 -38.76 -4.85 -18.72
C PRO A 239 -40.28 -4.80 -18.75
N TRP A 240 -40.92 -5.64 -17.95
CA TRP A 240 -42.27 -5.33 -17.49
C TRP A 240 -42.25 -4.08 -16.63
N TRP A 241 -43.26 -3.22 -16.78
CA TRP A 241 -43.49 -2.15 -15.82
C TRP A 241 -44.53 -2.61 -14.81
N TYR A 242 -44.15 -2.55 -13.54
CA TYR A 242 -45.06 -2.78 -12.42
C TYR A 242 -45.35 -1.42 -11.77
N PRO A 243 -46.63 -0.99 -11.74
CA PRO A 243 -47.01 0.23 -11.05
C PRO A 243 -46.58 0.17 -9.57
N PRO A 244 -45.95 1.23 -9.04
CA PRO A 244 -45.62 1.27 -7.62
C PRO A 244 -46.89 1.47 -6.79
N ASP A 245 -46.83 1.07 -5.52
CA ASP A 245 -47.85 1.40 -4.53
C ASP A 245 -47.78 2.90 -4.18
N SER A 246 -48.43 3.74 -4.99
CA SER A 246 -48.40 5.19 -4.87
C SER A 246 -49.69 5.81 -5.39
N PRO A 247 -50.17 6.94 -4.81
CA PRO A 247 -51.42 7.58 -5.25
C PRO A 247 -51.50 7.88 -6.74
N TRP A 248 -50.38 8.25 -7.38
CA TRP A 248 -50.36 8.56 -8.82
C TRP A 248 -50.55 7.34 -9.72
N ALA A 249 -50.31 6.14 -9.20
CA ALA A 249 -50.38 4.87 -9.90
C ALA A 249 -51.60 4.03 -9.47
N GLN A 250 -52.54 4.61 -8.71
CA GLN A 250 -53.75 3.91 -8.29
C GLN A 250 -54.59 3.51 -9.51
N GLY A 251 -54.97 2.23 -9.57
CA GLY A 251 -55.75 1.67 -10.67
C GLY A 251 -54.93 1.26 -11.90
N GLU A 252 -53.63 1.57 -11.92
CA GLU A 252 -52.72 1.09 -12.97
C GLU A 252 -52.49 -0.42 -12.83
N THR A 253 -52.25 -1.09 -13.96
CA THR A 253 -51.97 -2.53 -14.01
C THR A 253 -50.59 -2.79 -14.62
N PRO A 254 -49.96 -3.95 -14.35
CA PRO A 254 -48.67 -4.28 -14.96
C PRO A 254 -48.71 -4.20 -16.49
N VAL A 255 -47.79 -3.42 -17.07
CA VAL A 255 -47.70 -3.23 -18.52
C VAL A 255 -46.58 -4.09 -19.09
N PRO A 256 -46.86 -4.96 -20.08
CA PRO A 256 -45.84 -5.78 -20.73
C PRO A 256 -44.85 -4.93 -21.53
N PRO A 257 -43.72 -5.51 -21.98
CA PRO A 257 -42.82 -4.82 -22.88
C PRO A 257 -43.51 -4.47 -24.21
N GLY A 258 -43.42 -3.21 -24.64
CA GLY A 258 -44.07 -2.74 -25.86
C GLY A 258 -44.05 -1.21 -25.99
N PRO A 259 -44.65 -0.64 -27.04
CA PRO A 259 -44.68 0.81 -27.29
C PRO A 259 -45.29 1.63 -26.13
N ASP A 260 -46.29 1.07 -25.44
CA ASP A 260 -47.00 1.74 -24.35
C ASP A 260 -46.31 1.59 -22.99
N ASN A 261 -45.20 0.85 -22.92
CA ASN A 261 -44.50 0.62 -21.67
C ASN A 261 -43.76 1.90 -21.20
N PRO A 262 -44.07 2.45 -20.01
CA PRO A 262 -43.50 3.72 -19.57
C PRO A 262 -42.00 3.64 -19.26
N LEU A 263 -41.43 2.44 -19.07
CA LEU A 263 -39.99 2.21 -18.92
C LEU A 263 -39.23 2.12 -20.25
N GLY A 264 -39.96 2.08 -21.37
CA GLY A 264 -39.38 1.85 -22.69
C GLY A 264 -38.63 0.52 -22.76
N THR A 265 -37.50 0.51 -23.48
CA THR A 265 -36.79 -0.75 -23.81
C THR A 265 -35.67 -1.10 -22.84
N ARG A 266 -35.23 -0.19 -21.96
CA ARG A 266 -34.10 -0.42 -21.04
C ARG A 266 -34.41 0.13 -19.66
N TRP A 267 -34.07 -0.67 -18.65
CA TRP A 267 -34.08 -0.27 -17.25
C TRP A 267 -32.69 -0.44 -16.63
N MET A 268 -32.19 0.62 -16.00
CA MET A 268 -30.98 0.62 -15.19
C MET A 268 -31.36 1.08 -13.78
N GLY A 269 -31.70 0.12 -12.92
CA GLY A 269 -32.14 0.38 -11.55
C GLY A 269 -30.99 0.86 -10.67
N LEU A 270 -31.25 1.87 -9.84
CA LEU A 270 -30.27 2.44 -8.93
C LEU A 270 -30.36 1.77 -7.54
N SER A 271 -29.33 1.98 -6.72
CA SER A 271 -29.35 1.62 -5.30
C SER A 271 -30.33 2.48 -4.47
N ALA A 272 -31.01 3.44 -5.10
CA ALA A 272 -32.20 4.09 -4.56
C ALA A 272 -33.43 3.24 -4.92
N PRO A 273 -34.18 2.71 -3.94
CA PRO A 273 -35.34 1.86 -4.19
C PRO A 273 -36.36 2.54 -5.12
N GLY A 274 -36.85 1.81 -6.13
CA GLY A 274 -37.85 2.30 -7.07
C GLY A 274 -37.37 3.35 -8.09
N VAL A 275 -36.09 3.74 -8.05
CA VAL A 275 -35.53 4.76 -8.95
C VAL A 275 -34.59 4.12 -9.96
N GLY A 276 -34.75 4.49 -11.23
CA GLY A 276 -33.92 3.99 -12.31
C GLY A 276 -33.71 5.01 -13.42
N ILE A 277 -32.71 4.73 -14.25
CA ILE A 277 -32.51 5.40 -15.54
C ILE A 277 -33.13 4.50 -16.60
N HIS A 278 -34.02 5.04 -17.43
CA HIS A 278 -34.77 4.24 -18.40
C HIS A 278 -35.18 5.04 -19.64
N GLY A 279 -35.56 4.33 -20.71
CA GLY A 279 -36.15 4.95 -21.90
C GLY A 279 -37.58 5.40 -21.64
N THR A 280 -38.17 6.25 -22.48
CA THR A 280 -39.60 6.60 -22.34
C THR A 280 -40.27 6.78 -23.69
N PRO A 281 -41.53 6.32 -23.87
CA PRO A 281 -42.32 6.67 -25.05
C PRO A 281 -42.78 8.14 -25.02
N SER A 282 -42.81 8.78 -23.85
CA SER A 282 -43.14 10.20 -23.68
C SER A 282 -41.93 11.08 -23.99
N ASP A 283 -41.46 11.04 -25.24
CA ASP A 283 -40.25 11.70 -25.71
C ASP A 283 -40.24 13.22 -25.43
N ALA A 284 -41.40 13.87 -25.57
CA ALA A 284 -41.60 15.29 -25.28
C ALA A 284 -41.36 15.68 -23.81
N SER A 285 -41.29 14.72 -22.89
CA SER A 285 -40.98 14.99 -21.48
C SER A 285 -39.49 15.29 -21.22
N ILE A 286 -38.60 14.93 -22.16
CA ILE A 286 -37.17 15.13 -22.01
C ILE A 286 -36.84 16.64 -21.97
N GLY A 287 -36.01 17.04 -21.01
CA GLY A 287 -35.71 18.45 -20.73
C GLY A 287 -36.55 19.05 -19.60
N TYR A 288 -37.58 18.34 -19.10
CA TYR A 288 -38.48 18.80 -18.05
C TYR A 288 -38.46 17.90 -16.81
N SER A 289 -38.93 18.44 -15.67
CA SER A 289 -39.16 17.66 -14.45
C SER A 289 -40.58 17.07 -14.48
N ALA A 290 -40.72 15.89 -15.08
CA ALA A 290 -42.02 15.30 -15.44
C ALA A 290 -42.23 13.85 -14.98
N SER A 291 -41.23 13.21 -14.35
CA SER A 291 -41.34 11.82 -13.88
C SER A 291 -41.79 11.74 -12.43
N HIS A 292 -42.04 10.52 -11.94
CA HIS A 292 -42.32 10.23 -10.52
C HIS A 292 -41.05 9.86 -9.72
N GLY A 293 -39.88 10.35 -10.15
CA GLY A 293 -38.60 10.18 -9.46
C GLY A 293 -37.51 9.53 -10.32
N CYS A 294 -37.90 8.73 -11.33
CA CYS A 294 -36.97 8.12 -12.28
C CYS A 294 -36.33 9.14 -13.24
N ILE A 295 -35.27 8.71 -13.92
CA ILE A 295 -34.58 9.51 -14.93
C ILE A 295 -34.93 8.95 -16.31
N ARG A 296 -35.79 9.69 -17.03
CA ARG A 296 -36.22 9.30 -18.38
C ARG A 296 -35.21 9.77 -19.41
N MET A 297 -34.97 8.95 -20.43
CA MET A 297 -34.13 9.23 -21.58
C MET A 297 -34.90 8.94 -22.86
N HIS A 298 -34.49 9.57 -23.97
CA HIS A 298 -34.87 9.11 -25.30
C HIS A 298 -34.51 7.62 -25.43
N ILE A 299 -35.42 6.80 -25.97
CA ILE A 299 -35.24 5.33 -26.04
C ILE A 299 -33.89 4.95 -26.67
N PRO A 300 -33.50 5.48 -27.86
CA PRO A 300 -32.21 5.14 -28.46
C PRO A 300 -31.01 5.49 -27.59
N GLN A 301 -31.09 6.58 -26.82
CA GLN A 301 -30.02 7.00 -25.92
C GLN A 301 -29.95 6.12 -24.67
N ALA A 302 -31.09 5.66 -24.15
CA ALA A 302 -31.15 4.69 -23.06
C ALA A 302 -30.53 3.34 -23.49
N GLU A 303 -30.82 2.88 -24.71
CA GLU A 303 -30.23 1.70 -25.31
C GLU A 303 -28.72 1.80 -25.45
N TRP A 304 -28.25 2.95 -25.93
CA TRP A 304 -26.83 3.23 -26.02
C TRP A 304 -26.18 3.24 -24.63
N LEU A 305 -26.73 3.98 -23.67
CA LEU A 305 -26.16 4.09 -22.33
C LEU A 305 -26.10 2.72 -21.65
N PHE A 306 -27.16 1.91 -21.79
CA PHE A 306 -27.23 0.56 -21.26
C PHE A 306 -26.06 -0.32 -21.70
N ASN A 307 -25.56 -0.16 -22.92
CA ASN A 307 -24.42 -0.93 -23.42
C ASN A 307 -23.05 -0.37 -22.99
N HIS A 308 -23.02 0.80 -22.35
CA HIS A 308 -21.79 1.52 -21.99
C HIS A 308 -21.59 1.70 -20.48
N VAL A 309 -22.48 1.14 -19.68
CA VAL A 309 -22.40 1.14 -18.22
C VAL A 309 -22.65 -0.25 -17.68
N GLU A 310 -22.08 -0.55 -16.52
CA GLU A 310 -22.14 -1.86 -15.89
C GLU A 310 -22.85 -1.79 -14.54
N ILE A 311 -23.30 -2.95 -14.05
CA ILE A 311 -23.70 -3.07 -12.64
C ILE A 311 -22.51 -2.64 -11.77
N GLY A 312 -22.76 -1.78 -10.79
CA GLY A 312 -21.73 -1.13 -9.96
C GLY A 312 -21.29 0.25 -10.45
N THR A 313 -21.67 0.67 -11.67
CA THR A 313 -21.40 2.04 -12.17
C THR A 313 -21.93 3.06 -11.17
N THR A 314 -21.05 3.97 -10.72
CA THR A 314 -21.43 5.01 -9.76
C THR A 314 -22.29 6.08 -10.46
N VAL A 315 -23.38 6.47 -9.81
CA VAL A 315 -24.31 7.50 -10.25
C VAL A 315 -24.39 8.58 -9.17
N PHE A 316 -23.98 9.79 -9.50
CA PHE A 316 -24.24 10.95 -8.65
C PHE A 316 -25.47 11.69 -9.14
N ILE A 317 -26.35 12.07 -8.23
CA ILE A 317 -27.48 12.95 -8.52
C ILE A 317 -27.34 14.21 -7.68
N VAL A 318 -27.20 15.34 -8.35
CA VAL A 318 -26.96 16.65 -7.75
C VAL A 318 -28.06 17.63 -8.14
N SER A 319 -28.28 18.64 -7.31
CA SER A 319 -29.34 19.63 -7.55
C SER A 319 -29.07 20.58 -8.71
N ALA A 320 -27.85 20.63 -9.23
CA ALA A 320 -27.39 21.58 -10.25
C ALA A 320 -28.10 21.46 -11.61
#